data_AF-A0ABC9GAL1-F1
#
_entry.id   AF-A0ABC9GAL1-F1
#
_cell.length_a   1.000
_cell.length_b   1.000
_cell.length_c   1.000
_cell.angle_alpha   90.00
_cell.angle_beta   90.00
_cell.angle_gamma   90.00
#
_symmetry.space_group_name_H-M   'P 1'
#
loop_
_entity.id
_entity.type
_entity.pdbx_description
1 polymer ?
#
loop_
_entity_poly.entity_id
_entity_poly.type
_entity_poly.pdbx_seq_one_letter_code
_entity_poly.pdbx_strand_id
1 'polypeptide(L)'
;MAAVTSSCLVSSARLTPGASSRGRRRCGRRHVAPRCAAAVDGRKTTVESKAGDALEVCRVVNGMWQVSGASWGRAEPPVAVDAMLRYADGGLATFDMADICKQIVL
;
A
#
# COMPACT_ATOMS: atom_id res chain seq x y z
N MET A 1 -14.41 -3.73 -27.26
CA MET A 1 -15.43 -3.39 -26.25
C MET A 1 -15.89 -4.69 -25.60
N ALA A 2 -15.36 -5.04 -24.43
CA ALA A 2 -15.89 -6.07 -23.52
C ALA A 2 -15.08 -6.03 -22.22
N ALA A 3 -15.66 -5.50 -21.14
CA ALA A 3 -15.11 -5.59 -19.80
C ALA A 3 -15.54 -6.93 -19.19
N VAL A 4 -14.58 -7.78 -18.84
CA VAL A 4 -14.84 -9.02 -18.10
C VAL A 4 -14.90 -8.68 -16.62
N THR A 5 -16.10 -8.55 -16.09
CA THR A 5 -16.33 -8.44 -14.65
C THR A 5 -16.19 -9.82 -14.02
N SER A 6 -15.05 -10.09 -13.39
CA SER A 6 -14.85 -11.30 -12.58
C SER A 6 -15.47 -11.09 -11.20
N SER A 7 -16.65 -11.66 -10.99
CA SER A 7 -17.37 -11.66 -9.71
C SER A 7 -16.85 -12.80 -8.82
N CYS A 8 -16.10 -12.46 -7.76
CA CYS A 8 -15.71 -13.42 -6.74
C CYS A 8 -16.92 -13.77 -5.84
N LEU A 9 -17.53 -14.92 -6.09
CA LEU A 9 -18.54 -15.52 -5.22
C LEU A 9 -17.83 -16.19 -4.03
N VAL A 10 -18.13 -15.76 -2.79
CA VAL A 10 -17.78 -16.50 -1.58
C VAL A 10 -19.02 -17.25 -1.08
N SER A 11 -18.94 -18.58 -1.08
CA SER A 11 -19.99 -19.47 -0.57
C SER A 11 -20.21 -19.24 0.93
N SER A 12 -21.44 -18.93 1.29
CA SER A 12 -21.90 -18.76 2.67
C SER A 12 -22.38 -20.13 3.21
N ALA A 13 -21.64 -20.71 4.16
CA ALA A 13 -22.10 -21.89 4.88
C ALA A 13 -23.07 -21.48 5.99
N ARG A 14 -24.29 -22.02 5.91
CA ARG A 14 -25.41 -21.81 6.85
C ARG A 14 -25.15 -22.56 8.16
N LEU A 15 -25.39 -21.91 9.29
CA LEU A 15 -25.57 -22.58 10.58
C LEU A 15 -26.96 -22.22 11.13
N THR A 16 -27.71 -23.26 11.51
CA THR A 16 -29.08 -23.23 12.05
C THR A 16 -29.14 -22.64 13.47
N PRO A 17 -30.30 -22.09 13.92
CA PRO A 17 -30.40 -21.36 15.17
C PRO A 17 -30.69 -22.28 16.37
N GLY A 18 -29.79 -22.25 17.37
CA GLY A 18 -30.05 -22.74 18.72
C GLY A 18 -30.30 -21.56 19.65
N ALA A 19 -31.47 -21.50 20.28
CA ALA A 19 -31.90 -20.42 21.16
C ALA A 19 -31.06 -20.34 22.46
N SER A 20 -30.56 -19.16 22.79
CA SER A 20 -30.34 -18.73 24.18
C SER A 20 -30.18 -17.21 24.24
N SER A 21 -31.16 -16.56 24.85
CA SER A 21 -31.20 -15.12 25.10
C SER A 21 -30.18 -14.72 26.16
N ARG A 22 -29.03 -14.19 25.73
CA ARG A 22 -28.21 -13.30 26.57
C ARG A 22 -27.71 -12.14 25.71
N GLY A 23 -28.23 -10.95 25.99
CA GLY A 23 -27.86 -9.71 25.31
C GLY A 23 -26.39 -9.40 25.48
N ARG A 24 -25.57 -9.76 24.49
CA ARG A 24 -24.27 -9.16 24.26
C ARG A 24 -24.43 -8.16 23.14
N ARG A 25 -24.37 -6.87 23.47
CA ARG A 25 -24.18 -5.80 22.48
C ARG A 25 -22.82 -6.05 21.80
N ARG A 26 -22.82 -6.76 20.67
CA ARG A 26 -21.65 -6.81 19.78
C ARG A 26 -21.58 -5.45 19.09
N CYS A 27 -20.76 -4.55 19.64
CA CYS A 27 -20.19 -3.45 18.88
C CYS A 27 -19.34 -4.06 17.76
N GLY A 28 -19.96 -4.28 16.60
CA GLY A 28 -19.26 -4.72 15.41
C GLY A 28 -18.26 -3.64 15.01
N ARG A 29 -16.97 -3.86 15.30
CA ARG A 29 -15.88 -3.10 14.69
C ARG A 29 -16.03 -3.25 13.19
N ARG A 30 -16.53 -2.21 12.53
CA ARG A 30 -16.50 -2.12 11.08
C ARG A 30 -15.03 -2.07 10.70
N HIS A 31 -14.50 -3.18 10.19
CA HIS A 31 -13.22 -3.16 9.50
C HIS A 31 -13.44 -2.34 8.23
N VAL A 32 -13.15 -1.03 8.31
CA VAL A 32 -13.07 -0.18 7.14
C VAL A 32 -11.83 -0.65 6.40
N ALA A 33 -12.03 -1.45 5.35
CA ALA A 33 -10.94 -1.78 4.44
C ALA A 33 -10.35 -0.45 3.93
N PRO A 34 -9.01 -0.27 3.95
CA PRO A 34 -8.41 0.94 3.41
C PRO A 34 -8.79 1.02 1.94
N ARG A 35 -9.60 2.02 1.58
CA ARG A 35 -9.92 2.31 0.19
C ARG A 35 -8.69 2.96 -0.43
N CYS A 36 -7.94 2.21 -1.21
CA CYS A 36 -7.03 2.80 -2.19
C CYS A 36 -7.90 3.47 -3.25
N ALA A 37 -8.12 4.79 -3.13
CA ALA A 37 -8.72 5.53 -4.22
C ALA A 37 -7.75 5.48 -5.42
N ALA A 38 -8.19 5.05 -6.60
CA ALA A 38 -7.45 5.33 -7.82
C ALA A 38 -7.52 6.85 -8.04
N ALA A 39 -6.39 7.58 -8.00
CA ALA A 39 -6.43 9.00 -8.29
C ALA A 39 -6.31 9.23 -9.78
N VAL A 40 -7.17 10.14 -10.20
CA VAL A 40 -7.04 11.02 -11.36
C VAL A 40 -5.72 11.81 -11.24
N ASP A 41 -5.16 12.16 -12.40
CA ASP A 41 -3.89 12.84 -12.77
C ASP A 41 -3.23 13.89 -11.83
N GLY A 42 -3.79 14.23 -10.67
CA GLY A 42 -3.24 15.25 -9.74
C GLY A 42 -2.20 14.75 -8.73
N ARG A 43 -1.75 13.49 -8.83
CA ARG A 43 -0.78 12.91 -7.87
C ARG A 43 0.66 13.26 -8.17
N LYS A 44 0.96 13.79 -9.34
CA LYS A 44 2.31 14.09 -9.76
C LYS A 44 2.58 15.58 -9.80
N THR A 45 3.83 15.96 -9.66
CA THR A 45 4.30 17.35 -9.77
C THR A 45 5.68 17.34 -10.40
N THR A 46 6.00 18.36 -11.18
CA THR A 46 7.36 18.60 -11.64
C THR A 46 8.12 19.38 -10.58
N VAL A 47 9.31 18.92 -10.25
CA VAL A 47 10.26 19.60 -9.36
C VAL A 47 11.42 20.08 -10.21
N GLU A 48 11.80 21.34 -10.05
CA GLU A 48 12.91 21.93 -10.80
C GLU A 48 14.13 22.11 -9.89
N SER A 49 15.29 21.69 -10.38
CA SER A 49 16.58 21.96 -9.75
C SER A 49 16.99 23.40 -10.00
N LYS A 50 17.86 23.93 -9.15
CA LYS A 50 18.46 25.26 -9.38
C LYS A 50 19.28 25.31 -10.69
N ALA A 51 19.78 24.17 -11.15
CA ALA A 51 20.54 24.06 -12.40
C ALA A 51 19.65 23.97 -13.66
N GLY A 52 18.32 23.90 -13.50
CA GLY A 52 17.35 23.84 -14.59
C GLY A 52 16.90 22.43 -14.96
N ASP A 53 17.30 21.39 -14.20
CA ASP A 53 16.77 20.04 -14.40
C ASP A 53 15.33 19.97 -13.90
N ALA A 54 14.48 19.22 -14.59
CA ALA A 54 13.09 19.01 -14.18
C ALA A 54 12.81 17.52 -13.99
N LEU A 55 12.16 17.15 -12.88
CA LEU A 55 11.76 15.78 -12.59
C LEU A 55 10.29 15.71 -12.21
N GLU A 56 9.51 14.90 -12.92
CA GLU A 56 8.15 14.55 -12.50
C GLU A 56 8.22 13.53 -11.35
N VAL A 57 7.63 13.86 -10.22
CA VAL A 57 7.56 13.01 -9.02
C VAL A 57 6.12 12.82 -8.57
N CYS A 58 5.85 11.71 -7.87
CA CYS A 58 4.65 11.62 -7.06
C CYS A 58 4.75 12.60 -5.89
N ARG A 59 3.67 13.32 -5.57
CA ARG A 59 3.59 14.26 -4.46
C ARG A 59 3.68 13.56 -3.09
N VAL A 60 3.45 12.25 -3.07
CA VAL A 60 3.61 11.42 -1.87
C VAL A 60 4.96 10.71 -1.96
N VAL A 61 5.83 11.00 -0.99
CA VAL A 61 7.14 10.38 -0.87
C VAL A 61 7.06 9.21 0.12
N ASN A 62 7.54 8.04 -0.29
CA ASN A 62 7.67 6.87 0.55
C ASN A 62 9.04 6.85 1.23
N GLY A 63 9.06 7.07 2.54
CA GLY A 63 10.29 6.97 3.34
C GLY A 63 10.71 5.51 3.51
N MET A 64 11.95 5.18 3.15
CA MET A 64 12.45 3.80 3.15
C MET A 64 13.11 3.40 4.49
N TRP A 65 12.96 4.19 5.55
CA TRP A 65 13.61 3.96 6.84
C TRP A 65 13.34 2.59 7.48
N GLN A 66 12.25 1.88 7.16
CA GLN A 66 12.00 0.51 7.63
C GLN A 66 13.02 -0.51 7.08
N VAL A 67 13.70 -0.20 5.98
CA VAL A 67 14.74 -1.07 5.42
C VAL A 67 16.16 -0.67 5.84
N SER A 68 16.29 0.22 6.83
CA SER A 68 17.57 0.70 7.37
C SER A 68 18.33 -0.32 8.22
N GLY A 69 17.72 -1.43 8.63
CA GLY A 69 18.38 -2.45 9.44
C GLY A 69 18.47 -2.11 10.94
N ALA A 70 19.06 -0.96 11.27
CA ALA A 70 19.50 -0.62 12.64
C ALA A 70 18.35 -0.53 13.66
N SER A 71 17.16 -0.09 13.25
CA SER A 71 16.00 0.10 14.14
C SER A 71 14.84 -0.86 13.88
N TRP A 72 14.89 -1.63 12.79
CA TRP A 72 13.75 -2.41 12.26
C TRP A 72 14.09 -3.87 11.94
N GLY A 73 15.30 -4.32 12.27
CA GLY A 73 15.80 -5.63 11.86
C GLY A 73 16.28 -5.63 10.42
N ARG A 74 16.97 -6.71 10.03
CA ARG A 74 17.53 -6.86 8.68
C ARG A 74 16.40 -6.83 7.64
N ALA A 75 16.55 -5.99 6.62
CA ALA A 75 15.61 -5.99 5.50
C ALA A 75 15.75 -7.30 4.70
N GLU A 76 14.64 -7.83 4.21
CA GLU A 76 14.62 -8.86 3.18
C GLU A 76 14.50 -8.18 1.81
N PRO A 77 15.60 -8.05 1.03
CA PRO A 77 15.62 -7.23 -0.17
C PRO A 77 14.54 -7.63 -1.19
N PRO A 78 14.29 -8.93 -1.48
CA PRO A 78 13.25 -9.32 -2.42
C PRO A 78 11.85 -8.86 -1.99
N VAL A 79 11.55 -8.90 -0.68
CA VAL A 79 10.26 -8.49 -0.13
C VAL A 79 10.11 -6.96 -0.20
N ALA A 80 11.18 -6.23 0.09
CA ALA A 80 11.20 -4.78 -0.04
C ALA A 80 10.98 -4.33 -1.49
N VAL A 81 11.68 -4.94 -2.44
CA VAL A 81 11.54 -4.64 -3.88
C VAL A 81 10.13 -4.98 -4.37
N ASP A 82 9.58 -6.13 -4.00
CA ASP A 82 8.20 -6.52 -4.36
C ASP A 82 7.16 -5.50 -3.84
N ALA A 83 7.33 -4.99 -2.62
CA ALA A 83 6.48 -3.92 -2.10
C ALA A 83 6.65 -2.59 -2.86
N MET A 84 7.90 -2.22 -3.20
CA MET A 84 8.19 -1.01 -3.98
C MET A 84 7.53 -1.06 -5.37
N LEU A 85 7.58 -2.22 -6.05
CA LEU A 85 6.93 -2.41 -7.34
C LEU A 85 5.41 -2.23 -7.23
N ARG A 86 4.76 -2.84 -6.22
CA ARG A 86 3.32 -2.66 -5.99
C ARG A 86 2.95 -1.19 -5.73
N TYR A 87 3.79 -0.44 -5.02
CA TYR A 87 3.57 0.98 -4.80
C TYR A 87 3.73 1.80 -6.08
N ALA A 88 4.75 1.49 -6.89
CA ALA A 88 4.94 2.14 -8.19
C ALA A 88 3.76 1.87 -9.13
N ASP A 89 3.28 0.63 -9.23
CA ASP A 89 2.08 0.26 -10.01
C ASP A 89 0.82 1.00 -9.52
N GLY A 90 0.76 1.32 -8.22
CA GLY A 90 -0.28 2.15 -7.60
C GLY A 90 -0.11 3.67 -7.77
N GLY A 91 0.96 4.11 -8.43
CA GLY A 91 1.31 5.52 -8.64
C GLY A 91 2.04 6.21 -7.49
N LEU A 92 2.54 5.45 -6.50
CA LEU A 92 3.39 5.92 -5.40
C LEU A 92 4.86 5.64 -5.73
N ALA A 93 5.36 6.32 -6.76
CA ALA A 93 6.63 6.00 -7.42
C ALA A 93 7.82 6.87 -6.96
N THR A 94 7.74 7.52 -5.81
CA THR A 94 8.83 8.37 -5.27
C THR A 94 9.28 7.82 -3.93
N PHE A 95 10.54 7.37 -3.86
CA PHE A 95 11.12 6.68 -2.71
C PHE A 95 12.30 7.48 -2.16
N ASP A 96 12.27 7.78 -0.86
CA ASP A 96 13.34 8.48 -0.15
C ASP A 96 14.33 7.47 0.44
N MET A 97 15.54 7.45 -0.12
CA MET A 97 16.61 6.54 0.27
C MET A 97 17.76 7.31 0.92
N ALA A 98 18.34 6.69 1.94
CA ALA A 98 19.55 7.15 2.60
C ALA A 98 20.61 6.05 2.60
N ASP A 99 21.86 6.42 2.87
CA ASP A 99 22.98 5.49 2.97
C ASP A 99 22.82 4.49 4.13
N ILE A 100 21.99 4.78 5.13
CA ILE A 100 21.63 3.78 6.15
C ILE A 100 20.71 2.67 5.59
N CYS A 101 20.06 2.88 4.44
CA CYS A 101 19.18 1.91 3.75
C CYS A 101 19.93 0.97 2.79
N LYS A 102 21.24 0.74 3.02
CA LYS A 102 22.12 -0.06 2.13
C LYS A 102 21.63 -1.47 1.83
N GLN A 103 20.75 -2.03 2.65
CA GLN A 103 20.36 -3.45 2.56
C GLN A 103 19.40 -3.77 1.40
N ILE A 104 18.89 -2.78 0.67
CA ILE A 104 17.96 -2.99 -0.46
C ILE A 104 18.55 -2.70 -1.83
N VAL A 105 19.82 -2.25 -1.90
CA VAL A 105 20.52 -2.07 -3.16
C VAL A 105 21.08 -3.43 -3.58
N LEU A 106 20.70 -3.91 -4.77
CA LEU A 106 21.17 -5.17 -5.36
C LEU A 106 22.67 -5.14 -5.65
#